data_AF-A0AA89C4F3-F1
#
_entry.id   AF-A0AA89C4F3-F1
#
_cell.length_a   1.000
_cell.length_b   1.000
_cell.length_c   1.000
_cell.angle_alpha   90.00
_cell.angle_beta   90.00
_cell.angle_gamma   90.00
#
_symmetry.space_group_name_H-M   'P 1'
#
loop_
_entity.id
_entity.type
_entity.pdbx_description
1 polymer ?
#
loop_
_entity_poly.entity_id
_entity_poly.type
_entity_poly.pdbx_seq_one_letter_code
_entity_poly.pdbx_strand_id
1 'polypeptide(L)'
;MTTSASLRNSKYKLIEDTFKKLSKNGLFMGPEKLYRILKAKGVEKIGKYTIRRWLQKQDWYSLNKPSRRTFKRVKVRVSEMNGQFDADLADMVSLSRYNKGFKYLLIVIDILTRFLWVQPLKNKTGKEVTRAFAHIFKGGRICKRLRTDKGGEFTNLHTQQYLKSKGIYYFTTQNSETKANYAERVIKTFKNMLYRYMSKYKTKHYLNVLQDLVNQYNETPHSSLGNIAPRDVNVKNQADVWAYQYLNPLVYKKEHTTPYRFKVGDWVRISNNNSVFKRSFNEQFTREIFKIYERFKMQGIPVYKIKDFSDEKIKGNFYAAELQKIEKDDDTLWSIERKIRKRTRNGKLEYLVKFEGWSNKYNQWIAAEDIQDIGASAEST
;
A
#
# COMPACT_ATOMS: atom_id res chain seq x y z
N MET A 1 15.37 15.05 -44.96
CA MET A 1 15.02 15.40 -43.56
C MET A 1 14.44 14.18 -42.88
N THR A 2 15.11 13.60 -41.87
CA THR A 2 14.61 12.42 -41.16
C THR A 2 13.71 12.85 -40.01
N THR A 3 12.47 12.34 -39.94
CA THR A 3 11.53 12.70 -38.88
C THR A 3 12.03 12.24 -37.51
N SER A 4 11.61 12.94 -36.44
CA SER A 4 12.02 12.62 -35.05
C SER A 4 11.63 11.21 -34.60
N ALA A 5 10.61 10.61 -35.23
CA ALA A 5 10.18 9.23 -35.02
C ALA A 5 11.12 8.20 -35.69
N SER A 6 11.53 8.43 -36.94
CA SER A 6 12.45 7.54 -37.67
C SER A 6 13.83 7.47 -37.00
N LEU A 7 14.36 8.60 -36.54
CA LEU A 7 15.59 8.69 -35.74
C LEU A 7 15.49 8.01 -34.36
N ARG A 8 14.29 7.91 -33.80
CA ARG A 8 14.06 7.22 -32.51
C ARG A 8 14.02 5.71 -32.69
N ASN A 9 13.38 5.24 -33.76
CA ASN A 9 13.30 3.83 -34.10
C ASN A 9 14.69 3.24 -34.44
N SER A 10 15.54 3.98 -35.17
CA SER A 10 16.91 3.52 -35.44
C SER A 10 17.76 3.38 -34.18
N LYS A 11 17.64 4.31 -33.23
CA LYS A 11 18.31 4.22 -31.92
C LYS A 11 17.80 3.05 -31.08
N TYR A 12 16.49 2.79 -31.08
CA TYR A 12 15.92 1.66 -30.35
C TYR A 12 16.34 0.31 -30.94
N LYS A 13 16.38 0.19 -32.27
CA LYS A 13 16.90 -1.01 -32.93
C LYS A 13 18.35 -1.30 -32.54
N LEU A 14 19.22 -0.28 -32.53
CA LEU A 14 20.61 -0.44 -32.10
C LEU A 14 20.75 -0.87 -30.63
N ILE A 15 19.90 -0.33 -29.75
CA ILE A 15 19.85 -0.75 -28.34
C ILE A 15 19.40 -2.20 -28.23
N GLU A 16 18.35 -2.58 -28.96
CA GLU A 16 17.81 -3.93 -28.97
C GLU A 16 18.81 -4.96 -29.50
N ASP A 17 19.48 -4.68 -30.62
CA ASP A 17 20.50 -5.55 -31.19
C ASP A 17 21.69 -5.73 -30.24
N THR A 18 22.12 -4.64 -29.59
CA THR A 18 23.17 -4.69 -28.58
C THR A 18 22.73 -5.51 -27.37
N PHE A 19 21.49 -5.31 -26.91
CA PHE A 19 20.93 -6.02 -25.79
C PHE A 19 20.80 -7.52 -26.09
N LYS A 20 20.23 -7.91 -27.23
CA LYS A 20 20.09 -9.32 -27.66
C LYS A 20 21.43 -10.05 -27.68
N LYS A 21 22.49 -9.40 -28.16
CA LYS A 21 23.86 -9.96 -28.14
C LYS A 21 24.38 -10.19 -26.72
N LEU A 22 24.10 -9.27 -25.80
CA LEU A 22 24.55 -9.37 -24.40
C LEU A 22 23.69 -10.32 -23.56
N SER A 23 22.38 -10.36 -23.80
CA SER A 23 21.44 -11.20 -23.07
C SER A 23 21.62 -12.69 -23.39
N LYS A 24 22.12 -13.03 -24.60
CA LYS A 24 22.59 -14.39 -24.92
C LYS A 24 23.67 -14.90 -23.95
N ASN A 25 24.42 -13.99 -23.32
CA ASN A 25 25.42 -14.31 -22.30
C ASN A 25 24.88 -14.12 -20.86
N GLY A 26 23.54 -14.07 -20.67
CA GLY A 26 22.89 -13.94 -19.36
C GLY A 26 22.97 -12.53 -18.73
N LEU A 27 23.43 -11.51 -19.46
CA LEU A 27 23.61 -10.17 -18.91
C LEU A 27 22.34 -9.30 -19.04
N PHE A 28 21.53 -9.29 -17.98
CA PHE A 28 20.42 -8.34 -17.82
C PHE A 28 20.89 -7.12 -17.02
N MET A 29 20.78 -5.93 -17.59
CA MET A 29 21.46 -4.73 -17.06
C MET A 29 20.55 -3.51 -16.95
N GLY A 30 20.82 -2.67 -15.95
CA GLY A 30 20.18 -1.36 -15.81
C GLY A 30 20.70 -0.31 -16.81
N PRO A 31 20.02 0.86 -16.90
CA PRO A 31 20.32 1.90 -17.87
C PRO A 31 21.79 2.38 -17.83
N GLU A 32 22.35 2.50 -16.64
CA GLU A 32 23.69 3.03 -16.41
C GLU A 32 24.78 2.07 -16.92
N LYS A 33 24.64 0.76 -16.72
CA LYS A 33 25.60 -0.24 -17.22
C LYS A 33 25.47 -0.38 -18.74
N LEU A 34 24.25 -0.39 -19.27
CA LEU A 34 24.01 -0.41 -20.72
C LEU A 34 24.58 0.82 -21.43
N TYR A 35 24.45 2.01 -20.81
CA TYR A 35 25.09 3.23 -21.32
C TYR A 35 26.61 3.12 -21.37
N ARG A 36 27.25 2.61 -20.31
CA ARG A 36 28.72 2.42 -20.30
C ARG A 36 29.19 1.48 -21.41
N ILE A 37 28.49 0.38 -21.63
CA ILE A 37 28.84 -0.58 -22.70
C ILE A 37 28.63 0.04 -24.09
N LEU A 38 27.50 0.71 -24.33
CA LEU A 38 27.24 1.38 -25.61
C LEU A 38 28.29 2.46 -25.90
N LYS A 39 28.70 3.22 -24.88
CA LYS A 39 29.78 4.21 -24.99
C LYS A 39 31.12 3.54 -25.31
N ALA A 40 31.48 2.47 -24.61
CA ALA A 40 32.72 1.73 -24.85
C ALA A 40 32.78 1.11 -26.27
N LYS A 41 31.63 0.76 -26.86
CA LYS A 41 31.51 0.28 -28.24
C LYS A 41 31.50 1.39 -29.30
N GLY A 42 31.77 2.65 -28.94
CA GLY A 42 31.81 3.78 -29.87
C GLY A 42 30.45 4.33 -30.28
N VAL A 43 29.35 3.92 -29.62
CA VAL A 43 28.00 4.42 -29.91
C VAL A 43 27.74 5.72 -29.13
N GLU A 44 28.43 6.80 -29.48
CA GLU A 44 28.37 8.06 -28.71
C GLU A 44 27.03 8.80 -28.79
N LYS A 45 26.13 8.45 -29.72
CA LYS A 45 24.89 9.21 -30.00
C LYS A 45 23.65 8.80 -29.19
N ILE A 46 23.77 7.84 -28.25
CA ILE A 46 22.64 7.36 -27.44
C ILE A 46 22.79 7.81 -25.97
N GLY A 47 22.01 8.82 -25.58
CA GLY A 47 21.94 9.28 -24.20
C GLY A 47 21.22 8.30 -23.26
N LYS A 48 21.54 8.39 -21.96
CA LYS A 48 20.91 7.60 -20.88
C LYS A 48 19.37 7.70 -20.87
N TYR A 49 18.83 8.85 -21.26
CA TYR A 49 17.38 9.06 -21.35
C TYR A 49 16.74 8.10 -22.36
N THR A 50 17.30 7.99 -23.56
CA THR A 50 16.82 7.10 -24.62
C THR A 50 16.87 5.64 -24.19
N ILE A 51 17.95 5.22 -23.53
CA ILE A 51 18.11 3.87 -22.98
C ILE A 51 17.05 3.57 -21.92
N ARG A 52 16.84 4.51 -20.99
CA ARG A 52 15.82 4.36 -19.95
C ARG A 52 14.42 4.25 -20.56
N ARG A 53 14.09 5.05 -21.57
CA ARG A 53 12.80 4.95 -22.28
C ARG A 53 12.62 3.60 -22.98
N TRP A 54 13.67 3.11 -23.66
CA TRP A 54 13.64 1.78 -24.29
C TRP A 54 13.41 0.68 -23.25
N LEU A 55 14.15 0.70 -22.13
CA LEU A 55 13.97 -0.25 -21.03
C LEU A 55 12.55 -0.17 -20.42
N GLN A 56 11.94 1.01 -20.37
CA GLN A 56 10.55 1.18 -19.89
C GLN A 56 9.49 0.54 -20.78
N LYS A 57 9.82 0.21 -22.03
CA LYS A 57 8.97 -0.62 -22.92
C LYS A 57 9.05 -2.11 -22.61
N GLN A 58 10.14 -2.53 -21.98
CA GLN A 58 10.42 -3.93 -21.69
C GLN A 58 9.74 -4.37 -20.38
N ASP A 59 8.92 -5.42 -20.45
CA ASP A 59 8.19 -5.91 -19.28
C ASP A 59 9.13 -6.51 -18.24
N TRP A 60 10.12 -7.31 -18.66
CA TRP A 60 11.13 -7.88 -17.75
C TRP A 60 11.85 -6.81 -16.92
N TYR A 61 12.07 -5.61 -17.46
CA TYR A 61 12.71 -4.51 -16.75
C TYR A 61 11.75 -3.82 -15.77
N SER A 62 10.53 -3.52 -16.23
CA SER A 62 9.56 -2.77 -15.42
C SER A 62 8.95 -3.60 -14.28
N LEU A 63 8.80 -4.91 -14.46
CA LEU A 63 8.25 -5.84 -13.46
C LEU A 63 9.23 -6.16 -12.34
N ASN A 64 10.53 -6.25 -12.63
CA ASN A 64 11.55 -6.72 -11.69
C ASN A 64 12.38 -5.61 -11.04
N LYS A 65 12.06 -4.34 -11.35
CA LYS A 65 12.77 -3.22 -10.72
C LYS A 65 12.57 -3.27 -9.20
N PRO A 66 13.62 -3.04 -8.39
CA PRO A 66 13.48 -3.00 -6.94
C PRO A 66 12.44 -1.95 -6.52
N SER A 67 11.44 -2.40 -5.76
CA SER A 67 10.42 -1.54 -5.18
C SER A 67 10.93 -0.96 -3.84
N ARG A 68 10.72 0.34 -3.60
CA ARG A 68 11.11 0.98 -2.32
C ARG A 68 10.00 0.81 -1.30
N ARG A 69 10.28 0.13 -0.18
CA ARG A 69 9.33 -0.05 0.94
C ARG A 69 9.32 1.09 1.95
N THR A 70 10.49 1.68 2.18
CA THR A 70 10.68 2.80 3.12
C THR A 70 10.77 4.12 2.34
N PHE A 71 9.79 4.99 2.57
CA PHE A 71 9.73 6.33 1.98
C PHE A 71 8.84 7.24 2.83
N LYS A 72 8.99 8.56 2.64
CA LYS A 72 8.19 9.57 3.34
C LYS A 72 6.73 9.49 2.87
N ARG A 73 5.80 9.35 3.81
CA ARG A 73 4.35 9.34 3.58
C ARG A 73 3.71 10.50 4.34
N VAL A 74 2.49 10.87 3.92
CA VAL A 74 1.67 11.86 4.62
C VAL A 74 1.44 11.39 6.05
N LYS A 75 1.71 12.26 7.02
CA LYS A 75 1.46 11.96 8.43
C LYS A 75 -0.02 12.15 8.75
N VAL A 76 -0.57 11.27 9.56
CA VAL A 76 -1.92 11.45 10.12
C VAL A 76 -1.84 12.52 11.21
N ARG A 77 -2.51 13.65 10.98
CA ARG A 77 -2.66 14.75 11.94
C ARG A 77 -4.13 14.87 12.30
N VAL A 78 -4.40 15.06 13.59
CA VAL A 78 -5.76 15.20 14.13
C VAL A 78 -5.78 16.48 14.93
N SER A 79 -6.78 17.33 14.71
CA SER A 79 -6.85 18.70 15.24
C SER A 79 -7.34 18.80 16.68
N GLU A 80 -8.09 17.80 17.15
CA GLU A 80 -8.82 17.90 18.43
C GLU A 80 -8.95 16.53 19.12
N MET A 81 -9.16 16.58 20.42
CA MET A 81 -9.51 15.43 21.25
C MET A 81 -10.81 14.81 20.74
N ASN A 82 -10.86 13.47 20.68
CA ASN A 82 -11.97 12.74 20.07
C ASN A 82 -12.21 13.07 18.57
N GLY A 83 -11.28 13.76 17.89
CA GLY A 83 -11.42 14.04 16.45
C GLY A 83 -11.32 12.77 15.61
N GLN A 84 -10.37 11.89 15.93
CA GLN A 84 -10.23 10.59 15.26
C GLN A 84 -9.65 9.52 16.19
N PHE A 85 -10.27 8.36 16.20
CA PHE A 85 -9.75 7.14 16.84
C PHE A 85 -9.21 6.17 15.79
N ASP A 86 -8.16 5.44 16.17
CA ASP A 86 -7.72 4.23 15.49
C ASP A 86 -8.16 3.01 16.32
N ALA A 87 -8.60 1.94 15.67
CA ALA A 87 -8.89 0.68 16.35
C ALA A 87 -8.40 -0.54 15.57
N ASP A 88 -8.04 -1.59 16.32
CA ASP A 88 -7.54 -2.86 15.81
C ASP A 88 -7.73 -4.00 16.85
N LEU A 89 -7.66 -5.26 16.43
CA LEU A 89 -7.75 -6.43 17.30
C LEU A 89 -6.37 -7.07 17.54
N ALA A 90 -5.96 -7.13 18.81
CA ALA A 90 -4.81 -7.91 19.23
C ALA A 90 -5.18 -9.40 19.42
N ASP A 91 -4.45 -10.29 18.76
CA ASP A 91 -4.59 -11.75 18.97
C ASP A 91 -4.00 -12.19 20.32
N MET A 92 -4.80 -12.90 21.11
CA MET A 92 -4.44 -13.51 22.39
C MET A 92 -4.92 -14.98 22.47
N VAL A 93 -5.12 -15.64 21.32
CA VAL A 93 -5.75 -16.96 21.23
C VAL A 93 -4.98 -18.01 22.05
N SER A 94 -3.65 -17.97 21.99
CA SER A 94 -2.76 -18.89 22.72
C SER A 94 -2.90 -18.83 24.25
N LEU A 95 -3.44 -17.73 24.78
CA LEU A 95 -3.64 -17.48 26.21
C LEU A 95 -5.10 -17.65 26.65
N SER A 96 -6.01 -17.92 25.72
CA SER A 96 -7.47 -17.94 25.97
C SER A 96 -7.91 -18.94 27.04
N ARG A 97 -7.29 -20.12 27.10
CA ARG A 97 -7.57 -21.16 28.11
C ARG A 97 -7.35 -20.68 29.55
N TYR A 98 -6.42 -19.75 29.77
CA TYR A 98 -6.14 -19.18 31.09
C TYR A 98 -7.00 -17.93 31.36
N ASN A 99 -7.63 -17.35 30.34
CA ASN A 99 -8.29 -16.06 30.44
C ASN A 99 -9.78 -16.18 30.10
N LYS A 100 -10.48 -17.13 30.73
CA LYS A 100 -11.95 -17.33 30.63
C LYS A 100 -12.47 -17.42 29.17
N GLY A 101 -11.64 -17.93 28.25
CA GLY A 101 -11.98 -18.07 26.83
C GLY A 101 -11.91 -16.77 26.02
N PHE A 102 -11.38 -15.67 26.57
CA PHE A 102 -11.13 -14.44 25.80
C PHE A 102 -9.95 -14.65 24.85
N LYS A 103 -10.19 -14.42 23.55
CA LYS A 103 -9.26 -14.72 22.46
C LYS A 103 -8.62 -13.49 21.85
N TYR A 104 -9.28 -12.34 21.97
CA TYR A 104 -8.85 -11.10 21.35
C TYR A 104 -8.96 -9.93 22.32
N LEU A 105 -8.20 -8.87 22.07
CA LEU A 105 -8.35 -7.58 22.73
C LEU A 105 -8.69 -6.54 21.67
N LEU A 106 -9.84 -5.89 21.79
CA LEU A 106 -10.16 -4.69 21.03
C LEU A 106 -9.38 -3.52 21.60
N ILE A 107 -8.49 -2.97 20.79
CA ILE A 107 -7.68 -1.81 21.11
C ILE A 107 -8.27 -0.62 20.39
N VAL A 108 -8.57 0.45 21.13
CA VAL A 108 -9.01 1.73 20.58
C VAL A 108 -8.12 2.81 21.16
N ILE A 109 -7.59 3.70 20.31
CA ILE A 109 -6.73 4.79 20.73
C ILE A 109 -7.16 6.12 20.11
N ASP A 110 -7.25 7.14 20.95
CA ASP A 110 -7.38 8.53 20.50
C ASP A 110 -6.03 9.01 19.94
N ILE A 111 -6.04 9.48 18.69
CA ILE A 111 -4.80 9.84 18.00
C ILE A 111 -4.13 11.06 18.60
N LEU A 112 -4.88 12.08 19.02
CA LEU A 112 -4.28 13.29 19.56
C LEU A 112 -3.79 13.05 20.98
N THR A 113 -4.66 12.52 21.83
CA THR A 113 -4.40 12.39 23.29
C THR A 113 -3.62 11.14 23.65
N ARG A 114 -3.51 10.16 22.74
CA ARG A 114 -2.99 8.80 23.00
C ARG A 114 -3.80 8.00 24.01
N PHE A 115 -4.98 8.48 24.42
CA PHE A 115 -5.79 7.76 25.39
C PHE A 115 -6.20 6.41 24.83
N LEU A 116 -5.95 5.36 25.62
CA LEU A 116 -6.11 3.96 25.24
C LEU A 116 -7.33 3.35 25.94
N TRP A 117 -8.15 2.65 25.18
CA TRP A 117 -9.15 1.72 25.70
C TRP A 117 -8.84 0.31 25.22
N VAL A 118 -9.06 -0.66 26.10
CA VAL A 118 -8.87 -2.09 25.80
C VAL A 118 -10.06 -2.88 26.31
N GLN A 119 -10.71 -3.62 25.42
CA GLN A 119 -11.82 -4.50 25.78
C GLN A 119 -11.55 -5.94 25.34
N PRO A 120 -11.63 -6.94 26.24
CA PRO A 120 -11.43 -8.33 25.87
C PRO A 120 -12.66 -8.88 25.14
N LEU A 121 -12.42 -9.67 24.08
CA LEU A 121 -13.44 -10.30 23.25
C LEU A 121 -13.25 -11.81 23.16
N LYS A 122 -14.35 -12.58 23.24
CA LYS A 122 -14.30 -14.04 23.05
C LYS A 122 -14.21 -14.45 21.58
N ASN A 123 -14.75 -13.63 20.69
CA ASN A 123 -14.76 -13.86 19.25
C ASN A 123 -14.76 -12.52 18.48
N LYS A 124 -14.58 -12.58 17.16
CA LYS A 124 -14.54 -11.40 16.28
C LYS A 124 -15.90 -11.09 15.63
N THR A 125 -17.00 -11.57 16.21
CA THR A 125 -18.32 -11.34 15.61
C THR A 125 -18.70 -9.86 15.72
N GLY A 126 -19.42 -9.35 14.72
CA GLY A 126 -19.88 -7.95 14.74
C GLY A 126 -20.67 -7.58 15.99
N LYS A 127 -21.47 -8.50 16.53
CA LYS A 127 -22.23 -8.30 17.78
C LYS A 127 -21.31 -8.11 18.99
N GLU A 128 -20.26 -8.91 19.11
CA GLU A 128 -19.28 -8.80 20.20
C GLU A 128 -18.50 -7.49 20.10
N VAL A 129 -18.02 -7.15 18.90
CA VAL A 129 -17.29 -5.89 18.63
C VAL A 129 -18.18 -4.68 18.90
N THR A 130 -19.45 -4.71 18.50
CA THR A 130 -20.43 -3.65 18.76
C THR A 130 -20.65 -3.45 20.26
N ARG A 131 -20.82 -4.54 21.03
CA ARG A 131 -20.95 -4.45 22.49
C ARG A 131 -19.71 -3.85 23.13
N ALA A 132 -18.52 -4.18 22.64
CA ALA A 132 -17.27 -3.61 23.13
C ALA A 132 -17.17 -2.10 22.85
N PHE A 133 -17.52 -1.64 21.64
CA PHE A 133 -17.62 -0.21 21.36
C PHE A 133 -18.68 0.50 22.23
N ALA A 134 -19.82 -0.14 22.47
CA ALA A 134 -20.83 0.41 23.38
C ALA A 134 -20.31 0.58 24.81
N HIS A 135 -19.51 -0.37 25.29
CA HIS A 135 -18.86 -0.26 26.59
C HIS A 135 -17.86 0.91 26.63
N ILE A 136 -17.01 1.03 25.61
CA ILE A 136 -16.01 2.11 25.51
C ILE A 136 -16.68 3.48 25.46
N PHE A 137 -17.72 3.64 24.63
CA PHE A 137 -18.41 4.92 24.45
C PHE A 137 -19.32 5.29 25.63
N LYS A 138 -19.59 4.37 26.56
CA LYS A 138 -20.33 4.67 27.80
C LYS A 138 -19.61 5.72 28.66
N GLY A 139 -18.27 5.81 28.56
CA GLY A 139 -17.46 6.82 29.25
C GLY A 139 -17.58 8.25 28.67
N GLY A 140 -18.48 8.50 27.72
CA GLY A 140 -18.76 9.83 27.15
C GLY A 140 -17.80 10.30 26.06
N ARG A 141 -16.65 9.63 25.87
CA ARG A 141 -15.71 9.95 24.79
C ARG A 141 -16.10 9.22 23.49
N ILE A 142 -16.73 9.96 22.58
CA ILE A 142 -17.15 9.48 21.26
C ILE A 142 -16.38 10.23 20.18
N CYS A 143 -15.79 9.51 19.24
CA CYS A 143 -15.01 10.13 18.16
C CYS A 143 -15.86 10.62 16.99
N LYS A 144 -15.41 11.66 16.29
CA LYS A 144 -16.02 12.07 15.02
C LYS A 144 -15.72 11.07 13.91
N ARG A 145 -14.52 10.49 13.92
CA ARG A 145 -14.02 9.59 12.88
C ARG A 145 -13.37 8.35 13.49
N LEU A 146 -13.71 7.18 12.98
CA LEU A 146 -13.09 5.92 13.38
C LEU A 146 -12.37 5.29 12.19
N ARG A 147 -11.08 4.98 12.38
CA ARG A 147 -10.25 4.30 11.39
C ARG A 147 -9.88 2.90 11.87
N THR A 148 -10.15 1.90 11.05
CA THR A 148 -9.66 0.53 11.26
C THR A 148 -8.88 0.05 10.05
N ASP A 149 -8.29 -1.14 10.18
CA ASP A 149 -7.87 -1.90 9.02
C ASP A 149 -9.09 -2.44 8.23
N LYS A 150 -8.85 -3.25 7.20
CA LYS A 150 -9.91 -3.87 6.38
C LYS A 150 -10.47 -5.16 7.00
N GLY A 151 -10.35 -5.37 8.32
CA GLY A 151 -10.91 -6.52 9.01
C GLY A 151 -12.42 -6.64 8.84
N GLY A 152 -12.91 -7.84 8.52
CA GLY A 152 -14.34 -8.13 8.34
C GLY A 152 -15.17 -7.90 9.62
N GLU A 153 -14.52 -7.97 10.78
CA GLU A 153 -15.09 -7.68 12.10
C GLU A 153 -15.55 -6.22 12.27
N PHE A 154 -15.01 -5.29 11.48
CA PHE A 154 -15.38 -3.87 11.53
C PHE A 154 -16.31 -3.46 10.39
N THR A 155 -16.28 -4.15 9.25
CA THR A 155 -17.08 -3.82 8.06
C THR A 155 -18.46 -4.48 8.03
N ASN A 156 -18.79 -5.35 8.99
CA ASN A 156 -20.11 -5.99 9.06
C ASN A 156 -21.24 -4.99 9.38
N LEU A 157 -22.46 -5.37 9.00
CA LEU A 157 -23.66 -4.56 9.11
C LEU A 157 -23.93 -4.06 10.53
N HIS A 158 -23.78 -4.92 11.54
CA HIS A 158 -24.07 -4.57 12.94
C HIS A 158 -23.15 -3.45 13.45
N THR A 159 -21.84 -3.59 13.26
CA THR A 159 -20.86 -2.59 13.68
C THR A 159 -21.10 -1.28 12.91
N GLN A 160 -21.32 -1.35 11.60
CA GLN A 160 -21.56 -0.16 10.78
C GLN A 160 -22.83 0.61 11.18
N GLN A 161 -23.93 -0.10 11.43
CA GLN A 161 -25.19 0.51 11.89
C GLN A 161 -25.02 1.20 13.25
N TYR A 162 -24.32 0.56 14.19
CA TYR A 162 -24.06 1.14 15.50
C TYR A 162 -23.16 2.39 15.44
N LEU A 163 -22.08 2.35 14.67
CA LEU A 163 -21.22 3.51 14.50
C LEU A 163 -21.98 4.67 13.85
N LYS A 164 -22.82 4.37 12.86
CA LYS A 164 -23.69 5.36 12.20
C LYS A 164 -24.70 5.97 13.16
N SER A 165 -25.32 5.18 14.05
CA SER A 165 -26.28 5.70 15.04
C SER A 165 -25.63 6.61 16.09
N LYS A 166 -24.31 6.50 16.27
CA LYS A 166 -23.50 7.42 17.08
C LYS A 166 -22.94 8.62 16.30
N GLY A 167 -23.29 8.77 15.02
CA GLY A 167 -22.80 9.85 14.16
C GLY A 167 -21.31 9.73 13.80
N ILE A 168 -20.73 8.54 13.93
CA ILE A 168 -19.29 8.31 13.71
C ILE A 168 -19.03 8.05 12.22
N TYR A 169 -18.14 8.82 11.62
CA TYR A 169 -17.66 8.54 10.27
C TYR A 169 -16.61 7.43 10.29
N TYR A 170 -17.02 6.23 9.88
CA TYR A 170 -16.15 5.06 9.76
C TYR A 170 -15.43 5.04 8.41
N PHE A 171 -14.13 4.72 8.42
CA PHE A 171 -13.37 4.50 7.19
C PHE A 171 -12.22 3.50 7.40
N THR A 172 -11.79 2.84 6.32
CA THR A 172 -10.67 1.90 6.33
C THR A 172 -9.47 2.44 5.56
N THR A 173 -8.28 1.99 5.95
CA THR A 173 -7.06 2.32 5.21
C THR A 173 -6.99 1.54 3.90
N GLN A 174 -6.93 2.24 2.76
CA GLN A 174 -6.93 1.58 1.45
C GLN A 174 -5.59 0.91 1.12
N ASN A 175 -4.50 1.48 1.60
CA ASN A 175 -3.14 1.00 1.36
C ASN A 175 -2.71 0.10 2.54
N SER A 176 -2.35 -1.16 2.23
CA SER A 176 -2.03 -2.21 3.20
C SER A 176 -0.80 -1.91 4.05
N GLU A 177 0.10 -1.03 3.57
CA GLU A 177 1.29 -0.62 4.33
C GLU A 177 0.98 0.53 5.30
N THR A 178 -0.09 1.30 5.06
CA THR A 178 -0.52 2.42 5.94
C THR A 178 -1.78 2.02 6.70
N LYS A 179 -1.63 1.05 7.62
CA LYS A 179 -2.69 0.57 8.51
C LYS A 179 -3.16 1.67 9.49
N ALA A 180 -4.08 1.32 10.41
CA ALA A 180 -4.36 2.04 11.65
C ALA A 180 -3.09 2.05 12.54
N ASN A 181 -2.08 2.81 12.11
CA ASN A 181 -0.71 2.75 12.59
C ASN A 181 -0.58 3.13 14.07
N TYR A 182 -1.50 3.93 14.61
CA TYR A 182 -1.51 4.22 16.04
C TYR A 182 -2.03 3.05 16.86
N ALA A 183 -3.07 2.36 16.40
CA ALA A 183 -3.55 1.13 17.02
C ALA A 183 -2.49 0.01 16.98
N GLU A 184 -1.85 -0.22 15.82
CA GLU A 184 -0.78 -1.22 15.69
C GLU A 184 0.41 -0.94 16.64
N ARG A 185 0.82 0.33 16.74
CA ARG A 185 1.91 0.74 17.64
C ARG A 185 1.54 0.53 19.11
N VAL A 186 0.33 0.92 19.53
CA VAL A 186 -0.07 0.77 20.92
C VAL A 186 -0.36 -0.69 21.26
N ILE A 187 -0.82 -1.53 20.31
CA ILE A 187 -0.89 -2.99 20.49
C ILE A 187 0.48 -3.54 20.91
N LYS A 188 1.55 -3.15 20.21
CA LYS A 188 2.91 -3.60 20.54
C LYS A 188 3.31 -3.13 21.94
N THR A 189 3.08 -1.87 22.28
CA THR A 189 3.38 -1.32 23.61
C THR A 189 2.61 -2.05 24.71
N PHE A 190 1.30 -2.19 24.55
CA PHE A 190 0.42 -2.80 25.55
C PHE A 190 0.70 -4.29 25.73
N LYS A 191 0.92 -5.03 24.63
CA LYS A 191 1.36 -6.44 24.71
C LYS A 191 2.66 -6.56 25.48
N ASN A 192 3.64 -5.69 25.25
CA ASN A 192 4.88 -5.72 26.00
C ASN A 192 4.68 -5.49 27.51
N MET A 193 3.80 -4.56 27.90
CA MET A 193 3.43 -4.37 29.32
C MET A 193 2.81 -5.64 29.91
N LEU A 194 1.85 -6.24 29.19
CA LEU A 194 1.15 -7.45 29.60
C LEU A 194 2.10 -8.65 29.71
N TYR A 195 3.00 -8.85 28.74
CA TYR A 195 4.01 -9.91 28.79
C TYR A 195 5.02 -9.70 29.92
N ARG A 196 5.45 -8.46 30.21
CA ARG A 196 6.31 -8.18 31.36
C ARG A 196 5.65 -8.53 32.68
N TYR A 197 4.37 -8.20 32.84
CA TYR A 197 3.58 -8.62 34.00
C TYR A 197 3.55 -10.16 34.12
N MET A 198 3.16 -10.86 33.05
CA MET A 198 3.10 -12.32 33.03
C MET A 198 4.47 -12.97 33.32
N SER A 199 5.56 -12.42 32.79
CA SER A 199 6.92 -12.90 33.03
C SER A 199 7.41 -12.67 34.46
N LYS A 200 7.05 -11.54 35.09
CA LYS A 200 7.40 -11.20 36.48
C LYS A 200 6.68 -12.12 37.46
N TYR A 201 5.36 -12.27 37.30
CA TYR A 201 4.50 -13.05 38.20
C TYR A 201 4.34 -14.52 37.78
N LYS A 202 5.08 -14.97 36.76
CA LYS A 202 5.04 -16.34 36.20
C LYS A 202 3.62 -16.85 35.95
N THR A 203 2.74 -15.96 35.51
CA THR A 203 1.32 -16.24 35.30
C THR A 203 0.93 -16.08 33.84
N LYS A 204 -0.11 -16.78 33.43
CA LYS A 204 -0.76 -16.59 32.12
C LYS A 204 -2.14 -15.90 32.25
N HIS A 205 -2.56 -15.61 33.48
CA HIS A 205 -3.79 -14.89 33.78
C HIS A 205 -3.52 -13.39 33.76
N TYR A 206 -4.03 -12.69 32.75
CA TYR A 206 -3.90 -11.24 32.62
C TYR A 206 -5.24 -10.51 32.78
N LEU A 207 -6.37 -11.22 32.66
CA LEU A 207 -7.68 -10.60 32.59
C LEU A 207 -8.03 -9.77 33.84
N ASN A 208 -7.57 -10.20 35.01
CA ASN A 208 -7.80 -9.52 36.29
C ASN A 208 -7.06 -8.18 36.41
N VAL A 209 -5.91 -8.04 35.76
CA VAL A 209 -5.09 -6.81 35.78
C VAL A 209 -5.23 -5.99 34.50
N LEU A 210 -6.09 -6.42 33.57
CA LEU A 210 -6.16 -5.83 32.23
C LEU A 210 -6.48 -4.33 32.30
N GLN A 211 -7.48 -3.94 33.10
CA GLN A 211 -7.86 -2.53 33.22
C GLN A 211 -6.86 -1.72 34.04
N ASP A 212 -6.20 -2.33 35.03
CA ASP A 212 -5.13 -1.66 35.80
C ASP A 212 -3.96 -1.29 34.89
N LEU A 213 -3.56 -2.18 33.98
CA LEU A 213 -2.51 -1.89 32.99
C LEU A 213 -2.92 -0.79 32.01
N VAL A 214 -4.21 -0.72 31.63
CA VAL A 214 -4.73 0.37 30.79
C VAL A 214 -4.70 1.69 31.53
N ASN A 215 -5.11 1.71 32.80
CA ASN A 215 -5.06 2.89 33.65
C ASN A 215 -3.62 3.36 33.83
N GLN A 216 -2.69 2.45 34.15
CA GLN A 216 -1.27 2.74 34.25
C GLN A 216 -0.74 3.38 32.96
N TYR A 217 -1.09 2.84 31.79
CA TYR A 217 -0.70 3.44 30.51
C TYR A 217 -1.23 4.87 30.36
N ASN A 218 -2.51 5.09 30.67
CA ASN A 218 -3.14 6.40 30.52
C ASN A 218 -2.68 7.44 31.56
N GLU A 219 -2.18 6.99 32.71
CA GLU A 219 -1.61 7.82 33.79
C GLU A 219 -0.11 8.09 33.60
N THR A 220 0.57 7.34 32.74
CA THR A 220 2.01 7.51 32.52
C THR A 220 2.28 8.65 31.53
N PRO A 221 3.13 9.63 31.88
CA PRO A 221 3.58 10.68 30.97
C PRO A 221 4.19 10.16 29.67
N HIS A 222 3.80 10.74 28.53
CA HIS A 222 4.36 10.39 27.23
C HIS A 222 5.22 11.52 26.64
N SER A 223 6.44 11.21 26.21
CA SER A 223 7.32 12.17 25.55
C SER A 223 6.74 12.75 24.26
N SER A 224 5.92 11.98 23.53
CA SER A 224 5.20 12.47 22.34
C SER A 224 4.11 13.50 22.65
N LEU A 225 3.72 13.64 23.91
CA LEU A 225 2.71 14.58 24.40
C LEU A 225 3.35 15.73 25.21
N GLY A 226 4.67 15.87 25.17
CA GLY A 226 5.37 16.86 26.01
C GLY A 226 5.43 16.45 27.47
N ASN A 227 5.54 15.14 27.75
CA ASN A 227 5.52 14.56 29.10
C ASN A 227 4.22 14.81 29.87
N ILE A 228 3.11 14.95 29.14
CA ILE A 228 1.75 14.92 29.71
C ILE A 228 1.23 13.49 29.61
N ALA A 229 0.51 13.01 30.63
CA ALA A 229 -0.13 11.71 30.58
C ALA A 229 -1.38 11.75 29.68
N PRO A 230 -1.70 10.67 28.93
CA PRO A 230 -2.89 10.64 28.07
C PRO A 230 -4.20 11.01 28.75
N ARG A 231 -4.37 10.67 30.04
CA ARG A 231 -5.55 11.00 30.84
C ARG A 231 -5.68 12.50 31.11
N ASP A 232 -4.58 13.21 31.20
CA ASP A 232 -4.56 14.63 31.58
C ASP A 232 -4.76 15.56 30.37
N VAL A 233 -4.78 15.01 29.15
CA VAL A 233 -5.12 15.78 27.95
C VAL A 233 -6.62 16.05 27.90
N ASN A 234 -6.98 17.32 27.86
CA ASN A 234 -8.35 17.81 27.93
C ASN A 234 -8.55 19.02 27.01
N VAL A 235 -9.77 19.57 26.98
CA VAL A 235 -10.15 20.66 26.07
C VAL A 235 -9.29 21.92 26.26
N LYS A 236 -8.79 22.17 27.48
CA LYS A 236 -7.99 23.36 27.80
C LYS A 236 -6.56 23.28 27.25
N ASN A 237 -5.94 22.10 27.28
CA ASN A 237 -4.53 21.91 26.88
C ASN A 237 -4.35 21.19 25.52
N GLN A 238 -5.43 20.73 24.87
CA GLN A 238 -5.32 20.00 23.60
C GLN A 238 -4.63 20.80 22.49
N ALA A 239 -4.78 22.13 22.49
CA ALA A 239 -4.15 23.01 21.51
C ALA A 239 -2.62 23.03 21.68
N ASP A 240 -2.15 23.07 22.93
CA ASP A 240 -0.71 23.02 23.25
C ASP A 240 -0.14 21.64 22.91
N VAL A 241 -0.86 20.57 23.25
CA VAL A 241 -0.50 19.19 22.88
C VAL A 241 -0.43 19.04 21.36
N TRP A 242 -1.36 19.63 20.63
CA TRP A 242 -1.38 19.64 19.17
C TRP A 242 -0.17 20.41 18.61
N ALA A 243 0.08 21.61 19.11
CA ALA A 243 1.21 22.44 18.69
C ALA A 243 2.54 21.74 18.98
N TYR A 244 2.69 21.11 20.15
CA TYR A 244 3.87 20.33 20.49
C TYR A 244 4.09 19.17 19.51
N GLN A 245 3.03 18.43 19.15
CA GLN A 245 3.13 17.29 18.23
C GLN A 245 3.45 17.69 16.78
N TYR A 246 2.97 18.85 16.33
CA TYR A 246 2.95 19.16 14.89
C TYR A 246 3.68 20.44 14.48
N LEU A 247 3.93 21.37 15.41
CA LEU A 247 4.56 22.67 15.16
C LEU A 247 5.90 22.86 15.87
N ASN A 248 6.24 22.05 16.89
CA ASN A 248 7.50 22.18 17.63
C ASN A 248 8.70 22.16 16.66
N PRO A 249 9.55 23.21 16.56
CA PRO A 249 10.66 23.29 15.61
C PRO A 249 11.71 22.18 15.72
N LEU A 250 11.89 21.59 16.91
CA LEU A 250 12.75 20.41 17.10
C LEU A 250 12.20 19.16 16.39
N VAL A 251 10.88 19.14 16.16
CA VAL A 251 10.13 18.09 15.47
C VAL A 251 9.73 18.50 14.04
N TYR A 252 9.56 19.81 13.80
CA TYR A 252 9.09 20.44 12.57
C TYR A 252 10.27 21.04 11.81
N LYS A 253 10.78 20.29 10.84
CA LYS A 253 11.63 20.86 9.77
C LYS A 253 10.72 21.38 8.68
N LYS A 254 10.92 22.62 8.22
CA LYS A 254 10.18 23.22 7.09
C LYS A 254 10.13 22.20 5.95
N GLU A 255 8.93 21.75 5.62
CA GLU A 255 8.80 20.63 4.68
C GLU A 255 9.12 21.13 3.26
N HIS A 256 10.29 20.77 2.75
CA HIS A 256 10.62 20.99 1.34
C HIS A 256 9.60 20.22 0.50
N THR A 257 8.94 20.94 -0.42
CA THR A 257 8.03 20.28 -1.34
C THR A 257 8.84 19.45 -2.32
N THR A 258 8.52 18.18 -2.42
CA THR A 258 9.20 17.30 -3.39
C THR A 258 8.56 17.48 -4.76
N PRO A 259 9.35 17.50 -5.85
CA PRO A 259 8.80 17.66 -7.19
C PRO A 259 8.01 16.43 -7.62
N TYR A 260 7.03 16.63 -8.50
CA TYR A 260 6.31 15.51 -9.11
C TYR A 260 7.26 14.69 -9.99
N ARG A 261 7.26 13.37 -9.78
CA ARG A 261 8.00 12.41 -10.59
C ARG A 261 7.25 12.03 -11.87
N PHE A 262 5.92 12.08 -11.81
CA PHE A 262 5.04 11.66 -12.91
C PHE A 262 4.08 12.78 -13.30
N LYS A 263 3.56 12.71 -14.52
CA LYS A 263 2.57 13.64 -15.07
C LYS A 263 1.25 12.92 -15.35
N VAL A 264 0.17 13.69 -15.39
CA VAL A 264 -1.15 13.18 -15.80
C VAL A 264 -1.03 12.62 -17.22
N GLY A 265 -1.63 11.46 -17.44
CA GLY A 265 -1.54 10.68 -18.69
C GLY A 265 -0.39 9.68 -18.74
N ASP A 266 0.59 9.72 -17.82
CA ASP A 266 1.64 8.69 -17.77
C ASP A 266 1.05 7.32 -17.40
N TRP A 267 1.50 6.29 -18.12
CA TRP A 267 1.25 4.89 -17.78
C TRP A 267 2.23 4.40 -16.72
N VAL A 268 1.72 3.67 -15.72
CA VAL A 268 2.48 3.18 -14.57
C VAL A 268 2.05 1.77 -14.17
N ARG A 269 2.97 1.02 -13.57
CA ARG A 269 2.69 -0.20 -12.79
C ARG A 269 2.67 0.13 -11.31
N ILE A 270 1.94 -0.65 -10.51
CA ILE A 270 1.87 -0.52 -9.05
C ILE A 270 2.79 -1.56 -8.42
N SER A 271 3.46 -1.25 -7.31
CA SER A 271 4.29 -2.22 -6.60
C SER A 271 3.44 -3.32 -5.93
N ASN A 272 3.89 -4.58 -6.04
CA ASN A 272 3.25 -5.76 -5.42
C ASN A 272 3.43 -5.82 -3.89
N ASN A 273 4.16 -4.87 -3.28
CA ASN A 273 4.25 -4.75 -1.82
C ASN A 273 2.88 -4.46 -1.17
N ASN A 274 1.92 -3.97 -1.96
CA ASN A 274 0.55 -3.81 -1.52
C ASN A 274 -0.19 -5.15 -1.62
N SER A 275 -0.59 -5.70 -0.47
CA SER A 275 -0.99 -7.09 -0.25
C SER A 275 -2.20 -7.56 -1.07
N VAL A 276 -2.88 -6.66 -1.77
CA VAL A 276 -4.08 -6.95 -2.59
C VAL A 276 -3.70 -7.56 -3.96
N PHE A 277 -2.47 -7.36 -4.43
CA PHE A 277 -2.04 -7.77 -5.79
C PHE A 277 -0.96 -8.86 -5.80
N LYS A 278 -0.73 -9.55 -4.69
CA LYS A 278 0.30 -10.58 -4.59
C LYS A 278 -0.13 -11.83 -5.39
N ARG A 279 0.29 -11.92 -6.66
CA ARG A 279 0.27 -13.17 -7.43
C ARG A 279 1.60 -13.91 -7.25
N SER A 280 1.59 -15.21 -7.54
CA SER A 280 2.58 -16.25 -7.22
C SER A 280 3.98 -16.12 -7.84
N PHE A 281 4.34 -14.99 -8.46
CA PHE A 281 5.66 -14.76 -9.05
C PHE A 281 6.46 -13.70 -8.29
N ASN A 282 7.80 -13.83 -8.27
CA ASN A 282 8.76 -12.93 -7.59
C ASN A 282 8.82 -11.48 -8.14
N GLU A 283 7.88 -11.10 -9.01
CA GLU A 283 7.81 -9.77 -9.62
C GLU A 283 7.50 -8.70 -8.58
N GLN A 284 8.15 -7.54 -8.71
CA GLN A 284 8.03 -6.42 -7.78
C GLN A 284 6.87 -5.48 -8.10
N PHE A 285 6.36 -5.52 -9.34
CA PHE A 285 5.31 -4.65 -9.84
C PHE A 285 4.23 -5.45 -10.58
N THR A 286 3.01 -4.90 -10.66
CA THR A 286 1.87 -5.51 -11.33
C THR A 286 2.08 -5.64 -12.83
N ARG A 287 1.56 -6.72 -13.42
CA ARG A 287 1.45 -6.89 -14.88
C ARG A 287 0.35 -6.06 -15.52
N GLU A 288 -0.74 -5.82 -14.78
CA GLU A 288 -1.71 -4.78 -15.13
C GLU A 288 -1.06 -3.40 -15.06
N ILE A 289 -1.48 -2.53 -15.99
CA ILE A 289 -0.98 -1.17 -16.12
C ILE A 289 -2.10 -0.17 -15.85
N PHE A 290 -1.73 1.01 -15.35
CA PHE A 290 -2.66 2.03 -14.91
C PHE A 290 -2.25 3.39 -15.45
N LYS A 291 -3.22 4.28 -15.64
CA LYS A 291 -3.01 5.64 -16.12
C LYS A 291 -3.18 6.63 -14.98
N ILE A 292 -2.23 7.54 -14.82
CA ILE A 292 -2.36 8.66 -13.88
C ILE A 292 -3.41 9.63 -14.43
N TYR A 293 -4.49 9.86 -13.69
CA TYR A 293 -5.52 10.84 -14.06
C TYR A 293 -5.47 12.12 -13.20
N GLU A 294 -4.87 12.05 -12.00
CA GLU A 294 -4.79 13.19 -11.09
C GLU A 294 -3.49 13.16 -10.30
N ARG A 295 -2.91 14.33 -10.01
CA ARG A 295 -1.76 14.49 -9.11
C ARG A 295 -1.94 15.73 -8.24
N PHE A 296 -1.60 15.63 -6.96
CA PHE A 296 -1.69 16.72 -5.98
C PHE A 296 -0.61 16.54 -4.91
N LYS A 297 -0.39 17.56 -4.07
CA LYS A 297 0.57 17.48 -2.95
C LYS A 297 -0.20 17.45 -1.63
N MET A 298 0.22 16.57 -0.73
CA MET A 298 -0.23 16.54 0.66
C MET A 298 1.00 16.67 1.56
N GLN A 299 1.04 17.66 2.45
CA GLN A 299 2.23 17.90 3.31
C GLN A 299 3.53 18.00 2.48
N GLY A 300 3.47 18.65 1.31
CA GLY A 300 4.59 18.77 0.37
C GLY A 300 4.99 17.47 -0.36
N ILE A 301 4.27 16.36 -0.15
CA ILE A 301 4.54 15.05 -0.76
C ILE A 301 3.61 14.82 -1.95
N PRO A 302 4.15 14.53 -3.16
CA PRO A 302 3.39 14.13 -4.32
C PRO A 302 2.58 12.86 -4.10
N VAL A 303 1.29 12.97 -4.39
CA VAL A 303 0.32 11.89 -4.38
C VAL A 303 -0.36 11.83 -5.75
N TYR A 304 -0.65 10.62 -6.20
CA TYR A 304 -1.25 10.35 -7.51
C TYR A 304 -2.52 9.52 -7.35
N LYS A 305 -3.51 9.78 -8.21
CA LYS A 305 -4.62 8.87 -8.44
C LYS A 305 -4.53 8.26 -9.83
N ILE A 306 -4.90 6.98 -9.90
CA ILE A 306 -4.75 6.17 -11.09
C ILE A 306 -6.08 5.51 -11.46
N LYS A 307 -6.26 5.25 -12.75
CA LYS A 307 -7.37 4.48 -13.31
C LYS A 307 -6.80 3.31 -14.12
N ASP A 308 -7.57 2.25 -14.23
CA ASP A 308 -7.17 1.09 -15.01
C ASP A 308 -7.34 1.31 -16.52
N PHE A 309 -7.16 0.25 -17.30
CA PHE A 309 -7.25 0.31 -18.75
C PHE A 309 -8.69 0.52 -19.27
N SER A 310 -9.70 0.21 -18.46
CA SER A 310 -11.12 0.47 -18.75
C SER A 310 -11.61 1.81 -18.17
N ASP A 311 -10.69 2.70 -17.79
CA ASP A 311 -10.97 3.99 -17.16
C ASP A 311 -11.67 3.92 -15.79
N GLU A 312 -11.67 2.75 -15.16
CA GLU A 312 -12.19 2.58 -13.80
C GLU A 312 -11.20 3.18 -12.79
N LYS A 313 -11.68 4.12 -11.96
CA LYS A 313 -10.84 4.78 -10.96
C LYS A 313 -10.45 3.81 -9.86
N ILE A 314 -9.15 3.62 -9.66
CA ILE A 314 -8.63 2.82 -8.56
C ILE A 314 -8.73 3.62 -7.26
N LYS A 315 -9.38 3.03 -6.25
CA LYS A 315 -9.55 3.65 -4.93
C LYS A 315 -8.20 3.77 -4.21
N GLY A 316 -7.96 4.94 -3.63
CA GLY A 316 -6.78 5.21 -2.80
C GLY A 316 -5.84 6.23 -3.42
N ASN A 317 -4.75 6.47 -2.69
CA ASN A 317 -3.71 7.44 -3.00
C ASN A 317 -2.39 6.69 -3.15
N PHE A 318 -1.66 6.96 -4.23
CA PHE A 318 -0.39 6.29 -4.54
C PHE A 318 0.77 7.27 -4.44
N TYR A 319 1.87 6.84 -3.84
CA TYR A 319 3.10 7.60 -3.76
C TYR A 319 4.03 7.29 -4.94
N ALA A 320 4.93 8.24 -5.26
CA ALA A 320 5.88 8.07 -6.36
C ALA A 320 6.82 6.86 -6.22
N ALA A 321 6.98 6.33 -5.00
CA ALA A 321 7.79 5.15 -4.70
C ALA A 321 7.06 3.83 -5.01
N GLU A 322 5.73 3.84 -5.03
CA GLU A 322 4.87 2.70 -5.31
C GLU A 322 4.56 2.54 -6.81
N LEU A 323 4.94 3.54 -7.61
CA LEU A 323 4.65 3.58 -9.04
C LEU A 323 5.93 3.44 -9.87
N GLN A 324 5.83 2.67 -10.95
CA GLN A 324 6.88 2.52 -11.93
C GLN A 324 6.36 2.91 -13.31
N LYS A 325 6.88 4.00 -13.88
CA LYS A 325 6.52 4.46 -15.22
C LYS A 325 6.94 3.45 -16.28
N ILE A 326 6.03 3.22 -17.21
CA ILE A 326 6.22 2.39 -18.39
C ILE A 326 5.99 3.21 -19.66
N GLU A 327 6.46 2.70 -20.78
CA GLU A 327 6.13 3.20 -22.10
C GLU A 327 5.50 2.06 -22.89
N LYS A 328 4.29 2.27 -23.39
CA LYS A 328 3.57 1.34 -24.26
C LYS A 328 3.11 2.14 -25.47
N ASP A 329 3.23 1.53 -26.64
CA ASP A 329 2.75 2.01 -27.93
C ASP A 329 1.86 0.94 -28.56
N ASP A 330 1.27 1.26 -29.71
CA ASP A 330 0.33 0.38 -30.40
C ASP A 330 1.00 -0.94 -30.85
N ASP A 331 2.32 -0.93 -31.04
CA ASP A 331 3.13 -2.10 -31.41
C ASP A 331 3.52 -2.97 -30.19
N THR A 332 3.08 -2.63 -28.98
CA THR A 332 3.52 -3.36 -27.80
C THR A 332 2.82 -4.72 -27.67
N LEU A 333 3.61 -5.78 -27.63
CA LEU A 333 3.16 -7.15 -27.35
C LEU A 333 2.68 -7.32 -25.89
N TRP A 334 1.59 -8.09 -25.73
CA TRP A 334 1.00 -8.45 -24.45
C TRP A 334 1.07 -9.96 -24.21
N SER A 335 1.62 -10.36 -23.07
CA SER A 335 1.75 -11.78 -22.71
C SER A 335 0.38 -12.43 -22.48
N ILE A 336 0.15 -13.56 -23.15
CA ILE A 336 -1.05 -14.40 -22.99
C ILE A 336 -0.73 -15.52 -21.99
N GLU A 337 -1.51 -15.61 -20.91
CA GLU A 337 -1.45 -16.67 -19.91
C GLU A 337 -1.94 -17.99 -20.48
N ARG A 338 -3.09 -17.96 -21.16
CA ARG A 338 -3.69 -19.13 -21.82
C ARG A 338 -4.74 -18.73 -22.83
N LYS A 339 -4.94 -19.59 -23.82
CA LYS A 339 -6.08 -19.58 -24.75
C LYS A 339 -7.25 -20.30 -24.05
N ILE A 340 -8.35 -19.59 -23.77
CA ILE A 340 -9.51 -20.09 -23.01
C ILE A 340 -10.48 -20.84 -23.92
N ARG A 341 -10.80 -20.25 -25.07
CA ARG A 341 -11.74 -20.81 -26.07
C ARG A 341 -11.24 -20.54 -27.48
N LYS A 342 -11.74 -21.31 -28.44
CA LYS A 342 -11.48 -21.18 -29.87
C LYS A 342 -12.81 -20.94 -30.60
N ARG A 343 -12.83 -20.10 -31.64
CA ARG A 343 -13.97 -19.95 -32.55
C ARG A 343 -13.50 -19.61 -33.96
N THR A 344 -14.37 -19.83 -34.95
CA THR A 344 -14.18 -19.35 -36.32
C THR A 344 -15.25 -18.33 -36.62
N ARG A 345 -14.87 -17.12 -37.06
CA ARG A 345 -15.78 -16.04 -37.45
C ARG A 345 -15.34 -15.49 -38.80
N ASN A 346 -16.25 -15.46 -39.78
CA ASN A 346 -15.97 -15.00 -41.14
C ASN A 346 -14.74 -15.69 -41.77
N GLY A 347 -14.60 -17.00 -41.57
CA GLY A 347 -13.45 -17.78 -42.07
C GLY A 347 -12.14 -17.58 -41.31
N LYS A 348 -12.06 -16.63 -40.36
CA LYS A 348 -10.87 -16.37 -39.55
C LYS A 348 -10.92 -17.09 -38.22
N LEU A 349 -9.79 -17.67 -37.84
CA LEU A 349 -9.62 -18.34 -36.57
C LEU A 349 -9.32 -17.34 -35.45
N GLU A 350 -10.09 -17.38 -34.36
CA GLU A 350 -9.91 -16.52 -33.20
C GLU A 350 -9.81 -17.33 -31.90
N TYR A 351 -9.03 -16.83 -30.95
CA TYR A 351 -8.90 -17.37 -29.60
C TYR A 351 -9.35 -16.34 -28.56
N LEU A 352 -10.18 -16.78 -27.60
CA LEU A 352 -10.46 -15.98 -26.41
C LEU A 352 -9.27 -16.13 -25.47
N VAL A 353 -8.50 -15.07 -25.28
CA VAL A 353 -7.26 -15.15 -24.50
C VAL A 353 -7.43 -14.62 -23.09
N LYS A 354 -6.70 -15.23 -22.16
CA LYS A 354 -6.44 -14.68 -20.83
C LYS A 354 -5.10 -13.98 -20.87
N PHE A 355 -5.05 -12.68 -20.63
CA PHE A 355 -3.77 -11.97 -20.50
C PHE A 355 -3.12 -12.23 -19.14
N GLU A 356 -1.80 -12.42 -19.16
CA GLU A 356 -1.01 -12.77 -17.99
C GLU A 356 -1.01 -11.65 -16.96
N GLY A 357 -1.52 -11.94 -15.76
CA GLY A 357 -1.56 -10.97 -14.67
C GLY A 357 -2.69 -9.94 -14.73
N TRP A 358 -3.56 -10.00 -15.75
CA TRP A 358 -4.73 -9.13 -15.88
C TRP A 358 -5.99 -9.74 -15.26
N SER A 359 -7.05 -8.96 -15.09
CA SER A 359 -8.38 -9.44 -14.66
C SER A 359 -9.13 -10.14 -15.82
N ASN A 360 -10.11 -10.99 -15.51
CA ASN A 360 -10.91 -11.69 -16.53
C ASN A 360 -11.77 -10.73 -17.36
N LYS A 361 -12.02 -9.51 -16.85
CA LYS A 361 -12.75 -8.47 -17.58
C LYS A 361 -12.06 -8.00 -18.87
N TYR A 362 -10.76 -8.27 -19.01
CA TYR A 362 -9.96 -7.92 -20.18
C TYR A 362 -9.74 -9.09 -21.14
N ASN A 363 -10.40 -10.22 -20.91
CA ASN A 363 -10.30 -11.34 -21.84
C ASN A 363 -10.94 -10.92 -23.17
N GLN A 364 -10.21 -11.09 -24.27
CA GLN A 364 -10.69 -10.68 -25.59
C GLN A 364 -10.44 -11.77 -26.63
N TRP A 365 -11.24 -11.75 -27.69
CA TRP A 365 -11.01 -12.58 -28.87
C TRP A 365 -9.91 -11.93 -29.72
N ILE A 366 -8.86 -12.68 -30.01
CA ILE A 366 -7.73 -12.26 -30.85
C ILE A 366 -7.61 -13.22 -32.01
N ALA A 367 -7.35 -12.69 -33.22
CA ALA A 367 -7.09 -13.52 -34.38
C ALA A 367 -5.83 -14.36 -34.17
N ALA A 368 -5.83 -15.61 -34.66
CA ALA A 368 -4.68 -16.49 -34.54
C ALA A 368 -3.41 -15.90 -35.16
N GLU A 369 -3.56 -15.11 -36.23
CA GLU A 369 -2.48 -14.40 -36.94
C GLU A 369 -1.78 -13.33 -36.07
N ASP A 370 -2.50 -12.75 -35.11
CA ASP A 370 -1.97 -11.71 -34.20
C ASP A 370 -1.32 -12.31 -32.95
N ILE A 371 -1.31 -13.64 -32.80
CA ILE A 371 -0.70 -14.35 -31.68
C ILE A 371 0.65 -14.91 -32.09
N GLN A 372 1.71 -14.46 -31.41
CA GLN A 372 3.07 -14.93 -31.63
C GLN A 372 3.50 -15.83 -30.46
N ASP A 373 3.94 -17.05 -30.75
CA ASP A 373 4.53 -17.94 -29.76
C ASP A 373 6.02 -17.56 -29.57
N ILE A 374 6.34 -16.95 -28.43
CA ILE A 374 7.70 -16.47 -28.10
C ILE A 374 8.57 -17.60 -27.50
N GLY A 375 8.08 -18.83 -27.45
CA GLY A 375 8.79 -19.98 -26.87
C GLY A 375 8.67 -21.25 -27.71
N ALA A 376 9.57 -21.43 -28.68
CA ALA A 376 9.97 -22.72 -29.27
C ALA A 376 11.18 -22.62 -30.23
N SER A 377 12.16 -21.76 -29.96
CA SER A 377 13.34 -21.61 -30.86
C SER A 377 14.67 -21.35 -30.16
N ALA A 378 14.79 -21.75 -28.88
CA ALA A 378 16.06 -21.68 -28.13
C ALA A 378 16.54 -23.04 -27.59
N GLU A 379 15.85 -24.14 -27.89
CA GLU A 379 16.26 -25.51 -27.56
C GLU A 379 16.23 -26.38 -28.82
N SER A 380 17.03 -26.02 -29.82
CA SER A 380 17.38 -26.93 -30.92
C SER A 380 18.66 -26.46 -31.61
N THR A 381 19.79 -26.58 -30.92
CA THR A 381 21.06 -27.12 -31.46
C THR A 381 22.08 -27.27 -30.35
#